data_AF-A0A953TIG2-F1
#
_entry.id   AF-A0A953TIG2-F1
#
_cell.length_a   1.000
_cell.length_b   1.000
_cell.length_c   1.000
_cell.angle_alpha   90.00
_cell.angle_beta   90.00
_cell.angle_gamma   90.00
#
_symmetry.space_group_name_H-M   'P 1'
#
loop_
_entity.id
_entity.type
_entity.pdbx_description
1 polymer ?
#
loop_
_entity_poly.entity_id
_entity_poly.type
_entity_poly.pdbx_seq_one_letter_code
_entity_poly.pdbx_strand_id
1 'polypeptide(L)'
;MPFFQKRLRLPSSQYRGRRIYFITIGTENRAPFFADPAAGHWLLAHLLKLAPQHDFLLDGYCLMPDHIHFVSEGISDTSDLVRFVNDFKQRTAYEFLKAHNTRLWQRRFYDHILRPDDALEDVACYIWLNPVRKGLCSNPRLYPLSGSQTIDWKTRIPATLSWTPPWKPPLPPL
;
A
#
# COMPACT_ATOMS: atom_id res chain seq x y z
N MET A 1 7.91 37.86 0.16
CA MET A 1 6.66 37.07 0.18
C MET A 1 6.97 35.70 0.75
N PRO A 2 6.32 35.23 1.83
CA PRO A 2 6.59 33.92 2.38
C PRO A 2 5.99 32.86 1.47
N PHE A 3 6.83 31.94 0.98
CA PHE A 3 6.40 30.74 0.27
C PHE A 3 5.62 29.85 1.26
N PHE A 4 4.29 29.88 1.18
CA PHE A 4 3.46 28.85 1.81
C PHE A 4 3.72 27.53 1.08
N GLN A 5 4.65 26.71 1.58
CA GLN A 5 4.69 25.29 1.22
C GLN A 5 3.32 24.70 1.59
N LYS A 6 2.51 24.33 0.59
CA LYS A 6 1.30 23.54 0.81
C LYS A 6 1.68 22.36 1.71
N ARG A 7 1.07 22.26 2.88
CA ARG A 7 1.19 21.07 3.73
C ARG A 7 0.61 19.91 2.94
N LEU A 8 1.50 19.14 2.30
CA LEU A 8 1.15 17.97 1.48
C LEU A 8 0.55 16.83 2.30
N ARG A 9 0.70 16.86 3.63
CA ARG A 9 0.15 15.88 4.57
C ARG A 9 -0.79 16.59 5.55
N LEU A 10 -1.90 15.93 5.89
CA LEU A 10 -2.84 16.42 6.90
C LEU A 10 -2.16 16.51 8.29
N PRO A 11 -2.76 17.20 9.27
CA PRO A 11 -2.28 17.18 10.65
C PRO A 11 -2.14 15.75 11.17
N SER A 12 -1.14 15.48 12.02
CA SER A 12 -0.87 14.14 12.57
C SER A 12 -2.07 13.52 13.28
N SER A 13 -2.95 14.34 13.88
CA SER A 13 -4.19 13.90 14.51
C SER A 13 -5.16 13.19 13.56
N GLN A 14 -5.10 13.46 12.25
CA GLN A 14 -5.94 12.81 11.25
C GLN A 14 -5.48 11.37 10.94
N TYR A 15 -4.26 11.00 11.33
CA TYR A 15 -3.67 9.69 11.09
C TYR A 15 -3.77 8.75 12.30
N ARG A 16 -4.63 9.09 13.26
CA ARG A 16 -4.81 8.36 14.50
C ARG A 16 -6.20 7.76 14.65
N GLY A 17 -6.25 6.66 15.39
CA GLY A 17 -7.47 5.99 15.78
C GLY A 17 -8.02 5.04 14.72
N ARG A 18 -9.30 4.69 14.91
CA ARG A 18 -10.04 3.76 14.06
C ARG A 18 -10.41 4.39 12.72
N ARG A 19 -9.50 4.29 11.75
CA ARG A 19 -9.60 4.88 10.42
C ARG A 19 -9.01 3.94 9.39
N ILE A 20 -9.49 4.07 8.16
CA ILE A 20 -9.01 3.28 7.04
C ILE A 20 -8.19 4.16 6.10
N TYR A 21 -7.08 3.61 5.64
CA TYR A 21 -6.10 4.33 4.83
C TYR A 21 -5.76 3.53 3.59
N PHE A 22 -5.71 4.19 2.44
CA PHE A 22 -5.02 3.70 1.25
C PHE A 22 -3.59 4.26 1.23
N ILE A 23 -2.59 3.41 1.06
CA ILE A 23 -1.17 3.78 1.06
C ILE A 23 -0.52 3.37 -0.25
N THR A 24 0.43 4.18 -0.73
CA THR A 24 1.40 3.77 -1.75
C THR A 24 2.82 4.16 -1.32
N ILE A 25 3.72 3.17 -1.27
CA ILE A 25 5.14 3.39 -0.97
C ILE A 25 5.97 2.97 -2.18
N GLY A 26 6.65 3.93 -2.81
CA GLY A 26 7.49 3.70 -3.99
C GLY A 26 8.95 3.47 -3.65
N THR A 27 9.61 2.61 -4.42
CA THR A 27 11.06 2.43 -4.35
C THR A 27 11.79 3.65 -4.88
N GLU A 28 13.03 3.85 -4.40
CA GLU A 28 13.89 4.95 -4.86
C GLU A 28 14.02 4.92 -6.39
N ASN A 29 13.81 6.08 -7.03
CA ASN A 29 13.78 6.22 -8.50
C ASN A 29 12.88 5.23 -9.25
N ARG A 30 11.87 4.65 -8.59
CA ARG A 30 10.98 3.62 -9.16
C ARG A 30 11.76 2.40 -9.67
N ALA A 31 12.88 2.08 -9.02
CA ALA A 31 13.67 0.90 -9.34
C ALA A 31 12.87 -0.39 -9.05
N PRO A 32 12.85 -1.38 -9.97
CA PRO A 32 12.01 -2.57 -9.87
C PRO A 32 12.61 -3.65 -8.94
N PHE A 33 12.98 -3.29 -7.71
CA PHE A 33 13.66 -4.18 -6.76
C PHE A 33 12.84 -5.43 -6.39
N PHE A 34 11.53 -5.42 -6.60
CA PHE A 34 10.62 -6.53 -6.31
C PHE A 34 10.15 -7.26 -7.58
N ALA A 35 10.86 -7.11 -8.70
CA ALA A 35 10.64 -7.95 -9.87
C ALA A 35 10.95 -9.42 -9.58
N ASP A 36 11.90 -9.68 -8.67
CA ASP A 36 12.13 -11.00 -8.08
C ASP A 36 11.12 -11.27 -6.95
N PRO A 37 10.28 -12.33 -7.06
CA PRO A 37 9.35 -12.70 -6.00
C PRO A 37 10.01 -12.94 -4.64
N ALA A 38 11.26 -13.40 -4.55
CA ALA A 38 11.91 -13.66 -3.27
C ALA A 38 12.07 -12.38 -2.44
N ALA A 39 12.53 -11.30 -3.07
CA ALA A 39 12.59 -9.97 -2.44
C ALA A 39 11.19 -9.47 -2.07
N GLY A 40 10.19 -9.77 -2.90
CA GLY A 40 8.80 -9.42 -2.63
C GLY A 40 8.24 -10.09 -1.37
N HIS A 41 8.44 -11.40 -1.22
CA HIS A 41 7.98 -12.14 -0.05
C HIS A 41 8.67 -11.68 1.24
N TRP A 42 9.98 -11.37 1.18
CA TRP A 42 10.69 -10.77 2.32
C TRP A 42 10.04 -9.46 2.77
N LEU A 43 9.68 -8.58 1.82
CA LEU A 43 9.03 -7.32 2.16
C LEU A 43 7.64 -7.54 2.76
N LEU A 44 6.84 -8.41 2.17
CA LEU A 44 5.50 -8.72 2.65
C LEU A 44 5.53 -9.35 4.05
N ALA A 45 6.53 -10.17 4.36
CA ALA A 45 6.70 -10.71 5.71
C ALA A 45 6.90 -9.60 6.75
N HIS A 46 7.66 -8.55 6.44
CA HIS A 46 7.78 -7.36 7.30
C HIS A 46 6.46 -6.62 7.46
N LEU A 47 5.72 -6.40 6.36
CA LEU A 47 4.43 -5.71 6.41
C LEU A 47 3.43 -6.47 7.28
N LEU A 48 3.27 -7.77 7.03
CA LEU A 48 2.34 -8.66 7.74
C LEU A 48 2.70 -8.80 9.23
N LYS A 49 3.99 -8.75 9.56
CA LYS A 49 4.46 -8.78 10.96
C LYS A 49 4.22 -7.46 11.69
N LEU A 50 4.45 -6.33 11.03
CA LEU A 50 4.41 -5.01 11.67
C LEU A 50 2.99 -4.46 11.80
N ALA A 51 2.09 -4.72 10.85
CA ALA A 51 0.71 -4.23 10.92
C ALA A 51 0.03 -4.51 12.28
N PRO A 52 -0.03 -5.76 12.78
CA PRO A 52 -0.65 -6.02 14.08
C PRO A 52 0.14 -5.44 15.28
N GLN A 53 1.46 -5.20 15.15
CA GLN A 53 2.25 -4.55 16.21
C GLN A 53 1.94 -3.06 16.37
N HIS A 54 1.28 -2.46 15.38
CA HIS A 54 0.85 -1.06 15.40
C HIS A 54 -0.68 -0.91 15.44
N ASP A 55 -1.39 -1.97 15.82
CA ASP A 55 -2.86 -2.01 15.86
C ASP A 55 -3.51 -1.73 14.49
N PHE A 56 -3.00 -2.38 13.44
CA PHE A 56 -3.53 -2.31 12.08
C PHE A 56 -3.86 -3.68 11.50
N LEU A 57 -4.97 -3.74 10.76
CA LEU A 57 -5.29 -4.84 9.84
C LEU A 57 -4.95 -4.43 8.40
N LEU A 58 -4.69 -5.41 7.54
CA LEU A 58 -4.45 -5.21 6.11
C LEU A 58 -5.61 -5.77 5.30
N ASP A 59 -6.53 -4.89 4.88
CA ASP A 59 -7.71 -5.26 4.10
C ASP A 59 -7.37 -5.66 2.67
N GLY A 60 -6.26 -5.14 2.16
CA GLY A 60 -5.65 -5.66 0.96
C GLY A 60 -4.26 -5.10 0.76
N TYR A 61 -3.40 -5.86 0.09
CA TYR A 61 -2.09 -5.40 -0.36
C TYR A 61 -1.77 -5.96 -1.74
N CYS A 62 -0.95 -5.21 -2.47
CA CYS A 62 -0.40 -5.57 -3.76
C CYS A 62 0.97 -4.95 -3.91
N LEU A 63 2.01 -5.78 -3.88
CA LEU A 63 3.39 -5.35 -4.10
C LEU A 63 3.74 -5.52 -5.59
N MET A 64 3.85 -4.38 -6.28
CA MET A 64 4.33 -4.27 -7.65
C MET A 64 5.86 -4.22 -7.67
N PRO A 65 6.52 -4.39 -8.84
CA PRO A 65 7.99 -4.44 -8.91
C PRO A 65 8.72 -3.26 -8.27
N ASP A 66 8.15 -2.06 -8.31
CA ASP A 66 8.76 -0.80 -7.86
C ASP A 66 7.94 -0.04 -6.78
N HIS A 67 6.87 -0.64 -6.25
CA HIS A 67 6.06 -0.02 -5.20
C HIS A 67 5.09 -1.00 -4.56
N ILE A 68 4.67 -0.71 -3.34
CA ILE A 68 3.58 -1.41 -2.67
C ILE A 68 2.34 -0.52 -2.52
N HIS A 69 1.19 -1.11 -2.78
CA HIS A 69 -0.12 -0.59 -2.39
C HIS A 69 -0.67 -1.42 -1.23
N PHE A 70 -1.30 -0.78 -0.27
CA PHE A 70 -2.13 -1.48 0.72
C PHE A 70 -3.24 -0.59 1.24
N VAL A 71 -4.34 -1.22 1.62
CA VAL A 71 -5.43 -0.62 2.40
C VAL A 71 -5.34 -1.19 3.80
N SER A 72 -5.39 -0.31 4.81
CA SER A 72 -5.20 -0.70 6.20
C SER A 72 -6.18 0.01 7.12
N GLU A 73 -6.78 -0.76 8.02
CA GLU A 73 -7.70 -0.30 9.05
C GLU A 73 -6.99 -0.25 10.41
N GLY A 74 -7.02 0.92 11.07
CA GLY A 74 -6.65 1.05 12.47
C GLY A 74 -7.73 0.44 13.37
N ILE A 75 -7.34 -0.46 14.27
CA ILE A 75 -8.29 -1.19 15.13
C ILE A 75 -8.27 -0.76 16.60
N SER A 76 -7.56 0.33 16.92
CA SER A 76 -7.48 0.92 18.26
C SER A 76 -7.50 2.44 18.17
N ASP A 77 -7.88 3.12 19.25
CA ASP A 77 -7.76 4.58 19.38
C ASP A 77 -6.28 5.02 19.40
N THR A 78 -5.37 4.10 19.69
CA THR A 78 -3.91 4.29 19.69
C THR A 78 -3.24 4.01 18.35
N SER A 79 -3.96 3.45 17.36
CA SER A 79 -3.42 3.20 16.02
C SER A 79 -2.89 4.52 15.43
N ASP A 80 -1.64 4.52 14.93
CA ASP A 80 -0.99 5.68 14.32
C ASP A 80 -0.34 5.28 13.00
N LEU A 81 -0.96 5.66 11.87
CA LEU A 81 -0.50 5.24 10.54
C LEU A 81 0.92 5.73 10.26
N VAL A 82 1.23 6.96 10.65
CA VAL A 82 2.53 7.56 10.35
C VAL A 82 3.63 6.82 11.09
N ARG A 83 3.38 6.43 12.35
CA ARG A 83 4.29 5.59 13.13
C ARG A 83 4.48 4.22 12.49
N PHE A 84 3.39 3.55 12.11
CA PHE A 84 3.44 2.25 11.44
C PHE A 84 4.28 2.29 10.16
N VAL A 85 3.96 3.21 9.24
CA VAL A 85 4.66 3.31 7.95
C VAL A 85 6.12 3.72 8.12
N ASN A 86 6.43 4.60 9.08
CA ASN A 86 7.82 4.98 9.34
C ASN A 86 8.65 3.81 9.88
N ASP A 87 8.09 3.02 10.81
CA ASP A 87 8.77 1.83 11.36
C ASP A 87 9.00 0.78 10.25
N PHE A 88 7.97 0.49 9.45
CA PHE A 88 8.07 -0.39 8.29
C PHE A 88 9.17 0.06 7.32
N LYS A 89 9.16 1.33 6.92
CA LYS A 89 10.16 1.88 5.99
C LYS A 89 11.56 1.88 6.59
N GLN A 90 11.72 2.19 7.88
CA GLN A 90 13.01 2.26 8.54
C GLN A 90 13.67 0.88 8.63
N ARG A 91 12.95 -0.14 9.10
CA ARG A 91 13.48 -1.50 9.24
C ARG A 91 13.88 -2.09 7.89
N THR A 92 12.96 -2.02 6.91
CA THR A 92 13.20 -2.56 5.57
C THR A 92 14.30 -1.80 4.83
N ALA A 93 14.37 -0.46 4.94
CA ALA A 93 15.46 0.31 4.31
C ALA A 93 16.83 -0.01 4.92
N TYR A 94 16.90 -0.21 6.24
CA TYR A 94 18.15 -0.57 6.90
C TYR A 94 18.67 -1.95 6.45
N GLU A 95 17.82 -2.97 6.48
CA GLU A 95 18.17 -4.32 6.03
C GLU A 95 18.55 -4.34 4.54
N PHE A 96 17.77 -3.67 3.70
CA PHE A 96 18.02 -3.59 2.27
C PHE A 96 19.32 -2.85 1.94
N LEU A 97 19.61 -1.73 2.62
CA LEU A 97 20.87 -1.00 2.45
C LEU A 97 22.06 -1.87 2.81
N LYS A 98 21.97 -2.65 3.89
CA LYS A 98 23.04 -3.57 4.31
C LYS A 98 23.28 -4.68 3.30
N ALA A 99 22.23 -5.20 2.66
CA ALA A 99 22.33 -6.29 1.70
C ALA A 99 22.72 -5.85 0.28
N HIS A 100 22.27 -4.66 -0.16
CA HIS A 100 22.37 -4.22 -1.55
C HIS A 100 23.14 -2.92 -1.77
N ASN A 101 23.60 -2.26 -0.69
CA ASN A 101 24.32 -0.99 -0.72
C ASN A 101 23.59 0.12 -1.52
N THR A 102 22.25 0.12 -1.48
CA THR A 102 21.42 1.15 -2.13
C THR A 102 20.17 1.46 -1.29
N ARG A 103 19.55 2.61 -1.55
CA ARG A 103 18.33 3.05 -0.85
C ARG A 103 17.11 2.31 -1.40
N LEU A 104 16.30 1.77 -0.51
CA LEU A 104 15.07 1.08 -0.90
C LEU A 104 13.94 2.04 -1.27
N TRP A 105 13.64 3.02 -0.42
CA TRP A 105 12.41 3.82 -0.51
C TRP A 105 12.64 5.27 -0.93
N GLN A 106 11.66 5.80 -1.67
CA GLN A 106 11.48 7.25 -1.78
C GLN A 106 11.29 7.89 -0.40
N ARG A 107 11.67 9.16 -0.25
CA ARG A 107 11.55 9.88 1.03
C ARG A 107 10.12 9.90 1.57
N ARG A 108 9.13 10.17 0.73
CA ARG A 108 7.72 10.27 1.10
C ARG A 108 6.93 9.04 0.63
N PHE A 109 5.75 8.84 1.21
CA PHE A 109 4.75 7.90 0.71
C PHE A 109 3.47 8.68 0.41
N TYR A 110 2.63 8.13 -0.45
CA TYR A 110 1.29 8.65 -0.71
C TYR A 110 0.29 7.99 0.24
N ASP A 111 -0.65 8.78 0.75
CA ASP A 111 -1.73 8.32 1.61
C ASP A 111 -3.06 8.97 1.20
N HIS A 112 -4.15 8.25 1.46
CA HIS A 112 -5.52 8.74 1.38
C HIS A 112 -6.31 8.16 2.55
N ILE A 113 -6.98 9.01 3.33
CA ILE A 113 -7.89 8.57 4.40
C ILE A 113 -9.23 8.30 3.76
N LEU A 114 -9.71 7.05 3.82
CA LEU A 114 -11.01 6.69 3.28
C LEU A 114 -12.12 7.39 4.09
N ARG A 115 -13.10 7.87 3.35
CA ARG A 115 -14.32 8.48 3.87
C ARG A 115 -15.40 7.40 4.08
N PRO A 116 -16.45 7.68 4.85
CA PRO A 116 -17.54 6.72 5.08
C PRO A 116 -18.22 6.20 3.80
N ASP A 117 -18.22 7.01 2.74
CA ASP A 117 -18.77 6.69 1.42
C ASP A 117 -17.78 5.95 0.50
N ASP A 118 -16.50 5.85 0.88
CA ASP A 118 -15.52 5.05 0.14
C ASP A 118 -15.68 3.57 0.49
N ALA A 119 -16.11 2.76 -0.46
CA ALA A 119 -16.25 1.33 -0.28
C ALA A 119 -14.87 0.65 -0.17
N LEU A 120 -14.53 0.19 1.04
CA LEU A 120 -13.28 -0.53 1.35
C LEU A 120 -12.98 -1.65 0.35
N GLU A 121 -13.97 -2.49 0.06
CA GLU A 121 -13.82 -3.61 -0.87
C GLU A 121 -13.50 -3.15 -2.29
N ASP A 122 -14.05 -2.02 -2.75
CA ASP A 122 -13.74 -1.47 -4.07
C ASP A 122 -12.30 -0.94 -4.13
N VAL A 123 -11.83 -0.31 -3.06
CA VAL A 123 -10.41 0.11 -2.95
C VAL A 123 -9.49 -1.11 -2.95
N ALA A 124 -9.85 -2.17 -2.23
CA ALA A 124 -9.08 -3.42 -2.17
C ALA A 124 -9.07 -4.13 -3.55
N CYS A 125 -10.22 -4.22 -4.22
CA CYS A 125 -10.32 -4.73 -5.58
C CYS A 125 -9.49 -3.90 -6.57
N TYR A 126 -9.51 -2.57 -6.43
CA TYR A 126 -8.67 -1.70 -7.24
C TYR A 126 -7.19 -2.08 -7.11
N ILE A 127 -6.67 -2.30 -5.90
CA ILE A 127 -5.24 -2.62 -5.74
C ILE A 127 -4.87 -4.01 -6.27
N TRP A 128 -5.70 -5.03 -6.07
CA TRP A 128 -5.42 -6.39 -6.54
C TRP A 128 -5.50 -6.52 -8.06
N LEU A 129 -6.19 -5.62 -8.75
CA LEU A 129 -6.25 -5.57 -10.22
C LEU A 129 -5.07 -4.82 -10.86
N ASN A 130 -4.23 -4.14 -10.09
CA ASN A 130 -3.04 -3.44 -10.63
C ASN A 130 -2.10 -4.34 -11.44
N PRO A 131 -1.76 -5.57 -11.00
CA PRO A 131 -0.87 -6.45 -11.74
C PRO A 131 -1.38 -6.76 -13.14
N VAL A 132 -2.70 -7.01 -13.28
CA VAL A 132 -3.33 -7.25 -14.59
C VAL A 132 -3.28 -6.00 -15.46
N ARG A 133 -3.62 -4.84 -14.92
CA ARG A 133 -3.55 -3.56 -15.65
C ARG A 133 -2.15 -3.20 -16.12
N LYS A 134 -1.11 -3.75 -15.47
CA LYS A 134 0.29 -3.57 -15.86
C LYS A 134 0.85 -4.73 -16.68
N GLY A 135 0.01 -5.69 -17.07
CA GLY A 135 0.43 -6.85 -17.87
C GLY A 135 1.36 -7.82 -17.12
N LEU A 136 1.41 -7.78 -15.79
CA LEU A 136 2.24 -8.66 -14.98
C LEU A 136 1.64 -10.07 -14.83
N CYS A 137 0.32 -10.19 -14.97
CA CYS A 137 -0.39 -11.47 -15.00
C CYS A 137 -1.73 -11.31 -15.76
N SER A 138 -2.31 -12.44 -16.19
CA SER A 138 -3.63 -12.47 -16.84
C SER A 138 -4.81 -12.53 -15.87
N ASN A 139 -4.57 -12.94 -14.63
CA ASN A 139 -5.59 -13.10 -13.59
C ASN A 139 -5.01 -12.62 -12.26
N PRO A 140 -5.70 -11.70 -11.55
CA PRO A 140 -5.15 -11.14 -10.30
C PRO A 140 -4.92 -12.22 -9.23
N ARG A 141 -5.69 -13.32 -9.26
CA ARG A 141 -5.57 -14.44 -8.31
C ARG A 141 -4.24 -15.20 -8.43
N LEU A 142 -3.56 -15.05 -9.56
CA LEU A 142 -2.27 -15.71 -9.85
C LEU A 142 -1.08 -14.82 -9.48
N TYR A 143 -1.30 -13.55 -9.11
CA TYR A 143 -0.20 -12.68 -8.72
C TYR A 143 0.26 -13.01 -7.28
N PRO A 144 1.51 -13.47 -7.09
CA PRO A 144 1.94 -14.04 -5.81
C PRO A 144 2.13 -12.99 -4.71
N LEU A 145 2.29 -11.72 -5.08
CA LEU A 145 2.59 -10.62 -4.16
C LEU A 145 1.35 -9.77 -3.82
N SER A 146 0.16 -10.36 -3.95
CA SER A 146 -1.12 -9.79 -3.54
C SER A 146 -1.79 -10.63 -2.45
N GLY A 147 -2.54 -9.98 -1.57
CA GLY A 147 -3.31 -10.68 -0.55
C GLY A 147 -4.14 -9.76 0.33
N SER A 148 -4.70 -10.34 1.40
CA SER A 148 -5.51 -9.69 2.43
C SER A 148 -5.40 -10.47 3.73
N GLN A 149 -5.61 -9.81 4.87
CA GLN A 149 -5.81 -10.47 6.17
C GLN A 149 -7.28 -10.60 6.56
N THR A 150 -8.17 -9.78 5.98
CA THR A 150 -9.57 -9.65 6.42
C THR A 150 -10.58 -10.08 5.35
N ILE A 151 -10.19 -10.09 4.08
CA ILE A 151 -11.07 -10.39 2.95
C ILE A 151 -10.60 -11.68 2.26
N ASP A 152 -11.53 -12.60 2.00
CA ASP A 152 -11.30 -13.70 1.05
C ASP A 152 -11.29 -13.17 -0.40
N TRP A 153 -10.22 -12.46 -0.72
CA TRP A 153 -10.13 -11.63 -1.92
C TRP A 153 -10.23 -12.43 -3.22
N LYS A 154 -9.82 -13.71 -3.22
CA LYS A 154 -9.88 -14.56 -4.41
C LYS A 154 -11.32 -14.87 -4.81
N THR A 155 -12.25 -14.91 -3.87
CA THR A 155 -13.69 -15.11 -4.17
C THR A 155 -14.41 -13.80 -4.44
N ARG A 156 -13.90 -12.68 -3.90
CA ARG A 156 -14.52 -11.35 -4.00
C ARG A 156 -14.07 -10.51 -5.20
N ILE A 157 -12.90 -10.78 -5.79
CA ILE A 157 -12.38 -9.95 -6.86
C ILE A 157 -13.18 -10.12 -8.17
N PRO A 158 -13.75 -9.03 -8.72
CA PRO A 158 -14.54 -9.11 -9.95
C PRO A 158 -13.63 -9.36 -11.16
N ALA A 159 -14.21 -9.88 -12.25
CA ALA A 159 -13.51 -10.05 -13.52
C ALA A 159 -13.09 -8.72 -14.14
N THR A 160 -13.89 -7.68 -13.94
CA THR A 160 -13.65 -6.30 -14.39
C THR A 160 -14.12 -5.32 -13.32
N LEU A 161 -13.35 -4.26 -13.06
CA LEU A 161 -13.75 -3.17 -12.17
C LEU A 161 -14.04 -1.92 -13.01
N SER A 162 -15.28 -1.47 -13.01
CA SER A 162 -15.70 -0.22 -13.66
C SER A 162 -15.48 1.01 -12.76
N TRP A 163 -15.07 0.79 -11.52
CA TRP A 163 -14.85 1.82 -10.52
C TRP A 163 -13.37 2.17 -10.38
N THR A 164 -13.09 3.46 -10.14
CA THR A 164 -11.75 3.98 -9.83
C THR A 164 -11.84 4.84 -8.59
N PRO A 165 -10.88 4.75 -7.65
CA PRO A 165 -10.84 5.68 -6.53
C PRO A 165 -10.86 7.12 -7.03
N PRO A 166 -11.74 8.00 -6.52
CA PRO A 166 -11.86 9.39 -6.99
C PRO A 166 -10.56 10.20 -6.90
N TRP A 167 -9.62 9.75 -6.06
CA TRP A 167 -8.30 10.35 -5.88
C TRP A 167 -7.21 9.75 -6.79
N LYS A 168 -7.55 8.82 -7.68
CA LYS A 168 -6.65 8.22 -8.67
C LYS A 168 -7.02 8.66 -10.08
N PRO A 169 -6.04 8.69 -11.01
CA PRO A 169 -6.34 8.91 -12.42
C PRO A 169 -7.33 7.86 -12.91
N PRO A 170 -8.26 8.22 -13.82
CA PRO A 170 -9.20 7.26 -14.41
C PRO A 170 -8.45 6.10 -15.07
N LEU A 171 -9.08 4.93 -15.06
CA LEU A 171 -8.52 3.73 -15.67
C LEU A 171 -8.21 3.97 -17.16
N PRO A 172 -7.03 3.56 -17.67
CA PRO A 172 -6.84 3.50 -19.11
C PRO A 172 -7.85 2.51 -19.71
N PRO A 173 -8.36 2.75 -20.93
CA PRO A 173 -9.14 1.74 -21.65
C PRO A 173 -8.28 0.48 -21.81
N LEU A 174 -8.94 -0.68 -21.70
CA LEU A 174 -8.33 -2.00 -21.92
C LEU A 174 -7.80 -2.13 -23.35
#